data_AF-F0IWA3-F1
#
_entry.id   AF-F0IWA3-F1
#
_cell.length_a   1.000
_cell.length_b   1.000
_cell.length_c   1.000
_cell.angle_alpha   90.00
_cell.angle_beta   90.00
_cell.angle_gamma   90.00
#
_symmetry.space_group_name_H-M   'P 1'
#
loop_
_entity.id
_entity.type
_entity.pdbx_description
1 polymer ?
#
loop_
_entity_poly.entity_id
_entity_poly.type
_entity_poly.pdbx_seq_one_letter_code
_entity_poly.pdbx_strand_id
1 'polypeptide(L)'
;MTLKTISEKAKTFTFTHSFADCQTAQTAGHALMGYMLGTYHQPVIELTYKGNGQLVADYAEDKSLSEAFERICDGFEDYYKNSKNKPERAHN
;
A
#
# COMPACT_ATOMS: atom_id res chain seq x y z
N MET A 1 -2.79 -22.47 3.69
CA MET A 1 -1.74 -21.70 2.99
C MET A 1 -0.55 -21.58 3.93
N THR A 2 0.68 -21.56 3.40
CA THR A 2 1.90 -21.41 4.19
C THR A 2 2.48 -20.03 3.94
N LEU A 3 2.79 -19.30 5.01
CA LEU A 3 3.46 -17.99 4.92
C LEU A 3 4.88 -18.17 4.37
N LYS A 4 5.37 -17.17 3.63
CA LYS A 4 6.73 -17.14 3.11
C LYS A 4 7.72 -16.67 4.18
N THR A 5 8.95 -17.16 4.09
CA THR A 5 10.08 -16.66 4.88
C THR A 5 10.91 -15.76 3.98
N ILE A 6 11.30 -14.59 4.49
CA ILE A 6 12.24 -13.71 3.80
C ILE A 6 13.61 -14.39 3.81
N SER A 7 14.19 -14.53 2.62
CA SER A 7 15.50 -15.15 2.39
C SER A 7 16.64 -14.31 2.97
N GLU A 8 17.72 -14.95 3.40
CA GLU A 8 18.94 -14.26 3.86
C GLU A 8 19.60 -13.40 2.76
N LYS A 9 19.26 -13.65 1.49
CA LYS A 9 19.74 -12.89 0.32
C LYS A 9 18.77 -11.78 -0.09
N ALA A 10 17.72 -11.54 0.71
CA ALA A 10 16.76 -10.49 0.44
C ALA A 10 17.46 -9.13 0.34
N LYS A 11 16.92 -8.31 -0.56
CA LYS A 11 17.38 -6.95 -0.81
C LYS A 11 16.33 -5.98 -0.31
N THR A 12 16.77 -4.77 0.01
CA THR A 12 15.86 -3.68 0.30
C THR A 12 15.41 -3.03 -1.00
N PHE A 13 14.12 -2.76 -1.09
CA PHE A 13 13.48 -2.05 -2.18
C PHE A 13 12.71 -0.86 -1.61
N THR A 14 12.66 0.22 -2.39
CA THR A 14 11.85 1.39 -2.10
C THR A 14 10.75 1.48 -3.16
N PHE A 15 9.50 1.49 -2.71
CA PHE A 15 8.33 1.78 -3.52
C PHE A 15 7.80 3.17 -3.14
N THR A 16 7.33 3.95 -4.12
CA THR A 16 6.77 5.29 -3.87
C THR A 16 5.53 5.47 -4.74
N HIS A 17 4.42 5.88 -4.11
CA HIS A 17 3.17 6.20 -4.78
C HIS A 17 2.62 7.54 -4.28
N SER A 18 1.99 8.32 -5.15
CA SER A 18 1.42 9.62 -4.78
C SER A 18 -0.09 9.61 -4.92
N PHE A 19 -0.79 9.86 -3.83
CA PHE A 19 -2.24 9.99 -3.78
C PHE A 19 -2.68 11.45 -3.74
N ALA A 20 -3.97 11.68 -3.98
CA ALA A 20 -4.58 13.01 -3.93
C ALA A 20 -4.60 13.63 -2.52
N ASP A 21 -4.59 12.79 -1.47
CA ASP A 21 -4.66 13.22 -0.08
C ASP A 21 -4.00 12.22 0.88
N CYS A 22 -3.66 12.69 2.09
CA CYS A 22 -3.01 11.89 3.11
C CYS A 22 -3.86 10.71 3.62
N GLN A 23 -5.19 10.82 3.64
CA GLN A 23 -6.06 9.76 4.16
C GLN A 23 -6.08 8.57 3.20
N THR A 24 -6.15 8.83 1.90
CA THR A 24 -6.04 7.81 0.86
C THR A 24 -4.66 7.14 0.93
N ALA A 25 -3.58 7.92 1.07
CA ALA A 25 -2.23 7.39 1.23
C ALA A 25 -2.10 6.47 2.46
N GLN A 26 -2.62 6.90 3.62
CA GLN A 26 -2.60 6.10 4.85
C GLN A 26 -3.40 4.80 4.70
N THR A 27 -4.57 4.87 4.07
CA THR A 27 -5.41 3.69 3.83
C THR A 27 -4.70 2.68 2.93
N ALA A 28 -4.10 3.14 1.82
CA ALA A 28 -3.31 2.28 0.95
C ALA A 28 -2.08 1.70 1.67
N GLY A 29 -1.40 2.49 2.51
CA GLY A 29 -0.29 2.01 3.32
C GLY A 29 -0.69 0.89 4.28
N HIS A 30 -1.83 1.00 4.96
CA HIS A 30 -2.35 -0.10 5.79
C HIS A 30 -2.62 -1.37 4.97
N ALA A 31 -3.08 -1.22 3.72
CA ALA A 31 -3.27 -2.35 2.83
C ALA A 31 -1.92 -3.00 2.42
N LEU A 32 -0.87 -2.21 2.17
CA LEU A 32 0.48 -2.74 1.95
C LEU A 32 0.99 -3.51 3.18
N MET A 33 0.82 -2.96 4.39
CA MET A 33 1.15 -3.68 5.64
C MET A 33 0.37 -4.98 5.78
N GLY A 34 -0.94 -4.96 5.51
CA GLY A 34 -1.80 -6.14 5.57
C GLY A 34 -1.38 -7.20 4.56
N TYR A 35 -1.02 -6.80 3.34
CA TYR A 35 -0.46 -7.70 2.33
C TYR A 35 0.83 -8.38 2.82
N MET A 36 1.75 -7.60 3.40
CA MET A 36 3.01 -8.14 3.94
C MET A 36 2.76 -9.11 5.11
N LEU A 37 1.91 -8.74 6.06
CA LEU A 37 1.53 -9.61 7.20
C LEU A 37 0.81 -10.89 6.75
N GLY A 38 -0.03 -10.79 5.72
CA GLY A 38 -0.74 -11.95 5.15
C GLY A 38 0.13 -12.86 4.28
N THR A 39 1.32 -12.39 3.88
CA THR A 39 2.21 -13.13 2.96
C THR A 39 3.41 -13.73 3.68
N TYR A 40 3.94 -13.06 4.70
CA TYR A 40 5.23 -13.39 5.32
C TYR A 40 5.12 -13.73 6.80
N HIS A 41 5.96 -14.66 7.26
CA HIS A 41 6.05 -15.02 8.67
C HIS A 41 6.60 -13.86 9.53
N GLN A 42 7.59 -13.16 9.00
CA GLN A 42 8.20 -11.98 9.61
C GLN A 42 8.40 -10.94 8.50
N PRO A 43 7.39 -10.10 8.22
CA PRO A 43 7.52 -9.07 7.20
C PRO A 43 8.51 -7.99 7.66
N VAL A 44 9.30 -7.49 6.70
CA VAL A 44 10.14 -6.30 6.87
C VAL A 44 9.59 -5.24 5.94
N ILE A 45 8.88 -4.26 6.52
CA ILE A 45 8.34 -3.11 5.81
C ILE A 45 8.29 -1.91 6.75
N GLU A 46 8.71 -0.76 6.25
CA GLU A 46 8.54 0.54 6.89
C GLU A 46 7.76 1.46 5.94
N LEU A 47 6.79 2.18 6.49
CA LEU A 47 6.01 3.14 5.73
C LEU A 47 6.31 4.56 6.19
N THR A 48 6.64 5.42 5.24
CA THR A 48 6.81 6.85 5.46
C THR A 48 5.79 7.62 4.64
N TYR A 49 5.12 8.58 5.26
CA TYR A 49 4.19 9.49 4.60
C TYR A 49 4.81 10.87 4.47
N LYS A 50 4.81 11.43 3.25
CA LYS A 50 5.42 12.72 2.93
C LYS A 50 4.41 13.65 2.26
N GLY A 51 4.52 14.95 2.56
CA GLY A 51 3.69 15.99 1.95
C GLY A 51 2.19 15.72 2.10
N ASN A 52 1.41 16.05 1.06
CA ASN A 52 -0.05 15.96 1.06
C ASN A 52 -0.60 14.64 0.46
N GLY A 53 0.17 13.54 0.45
CA GLY A 53 -0.34 12.27 -0.06
C GLY A 53 0.70 11.30 -0.62
N GLN A 54 2.00 11.55 -0.43
CA GLN A 54 3.02 10.61 -0.90
C GLN A 54 3.23 9.50 0.13
N LEU A 55 3.11 8.25 -0.32
CA LEU A 55 3.42 7.03 0.41
C LEU A 55 4.78 6.50 -0.08
N VAL A 56 5.69 6.24 0.84
CA VAL A 56 6.96 5.54 0.60
C VAL A 56 6.96 4.26 1.42
N ALA A 57 7.22 3.13 0.77
CA ALA A 57 7.34 1.83 1.41
C ALA A 57 8.74 1.27 1.17
N ASP A 58 9.51 1.13 2.25
CA ASP A 58 10.81 0.46 2.23
C ASP A 58 10.61 -0.96 2.76
N TYR A 59 11.00 -1.98 1.99
CA TYR A 59 10.73 -3.38 2.31
C TYR A 59 11.86 -4.31 1.89
N ALA A 60 11.98 -5.46 2.55
CA ALA A 60 12.95 -6.50 2.19
C ALA A 60 12.28 -7.69 1.49
N GLU A 61 12.82 -8.12 0.35
CA GLU A 61 12.34 -9.30 -0.38
C GLU A 61 13.44 -9.83 -1.34
N ASP A 62 13.33 -11.05 -1.87
CA ASP A 62 14.24 -11.54 -2.92
C ASP A 62 14.02 -10.81 -4.26
N LYS A 63 12.77 -10.42 -4.54
CA LYS A 63 12.32 -9.76 -5.76
C LYS A 63 11.42 -8.58 -5.42
N SER A 64 11.46 -7.55 -6.25
CA SER A 64 10.58 -6.39 -6.07
C SER A 64 9.11 -6.81 -6.07
N LEU A 65 8.35 -6.22 -5.14
CA LEU A 65 6.90 -6.30 -5.01
C LEU A 65 6.22 -5.09 -5.65
N SER A 66 6.93 -4.22 -6.37
CA SER A 66 6.40 -2.97 -6.94
C SER A 66 5.11 -3.18 -7.73
N GLU A 67 5.02 -4.22 -8.58
CA GLU A 67 3.79 -4.50 -9.34
C GLU A 67 2.59 -4.86 -8.45
N ALA A 68 2.83 -5.59 -7.36
CA ALA A 68 1.77 -5.93 -6.41
C ALA A 68 1.35 -4.70 -5.61
N PHE A 69 2.30 -3.88 -5.18
CA PHE A 69 2.04 -2.64 -4.43
C PHE A 69 1.32 -1.60 -5.28
N GLU A 70 1.70 -1.43 -6.56
CA GLU A 70 1.02 -0.57 -7.53
C GLU A 70 -0.46 -0.98 -7.64
N ARG A 71 -0.73 -2.27 -7.88
CA ARG A 71 -2.11 -2.79 -8.02
C ARG A 71 -2.95 -2.58 -6.77
N ILE A 72 -2.35 -2.67 -5.59
CA ILE A 72 -3.04 -2.37 -4.33
C ILE A 72 -3.36 -0.87 -4.26
N CYS A 73 -2.38 -0.01 -4.57
CA CYS A 73 -2.54 1.45 -4.55
C CYS A 73 -3.60 1.94 -5.54
N ASP A 74 -3.58 1.44 -6.78
CA ASP A 74 -4.57 1.76 -7.83
C ASP A 74 -6.01 1.50 -7.37
N GLY A 75 -6.23 0.43 -6.60
CA GLY A 75 -7.54 0.09 -6.04
C GLY A 75 -8.11 1.18 -5.11
N PHE A 76 -7.27 1.96 -4.45
CA PHE A 76 -7.70 3.05 -3.57
C PHE A 76 -7.94 4.36 -4.32
N GLU A 77 -7.24 4.61 -5.43
CA GLU A 77 -7.52 5.76 -6.28
C GLU A 77 -8.91 5.69 -6.92
N ASP A 78 -9.27 4.51 -7.42
CA ASP A 78 -10.57 4.29 -8.04
C ASP A 78 -11.73 4.41 -7.03
N TYR A 79 -11.53 3.96 -5.79
CA TYR A 79 -12.50 4.16 -4.72
C TYR A 79 -12.75 5.65 -4.44
N TYR A 80 -11.69 6.46 -4.38
CA TYR A 80 -11.80 7.90 -4.13
C TYR A 80 -12.48 8.63 -5.29
N LYS A 81 -12.10 8.33 -6.55
CA LYS A 81 -12.78 8.87 -7.75
C LYS A 81 -14.27 8.54 -7.75
N ASN A 82 -14.64 7.32 -7.36
CA ASN A 82 -16.03 6.88 -7.34
C ASN A 82 -16.82 7.45 -6.14
N SER A 83 -16.15 7.79 -5.03
CA SER A 83 -16.78 8.44 -3.87
C SER A 83 -17.16 9.89 -4.13
N LYS A 84 -16.35 10.64 -4.90
CA LYS A 84 -16.64 12.04 -5.28
C LYS A 84 -17.79 12.18 -6.28
N ASN A 85 -18.12 11.11 -6.99
CA ASN A 85 -19.21 11.09 -7.97
C ASN A 85 -20.54 10.58 -7.39
N LYS A 86 -20.61 10.27 -6.09
CA LYS A 86 -21.89 9.95 -5.46
C LYS A 86 -22.62 11.25 -5.11
N PRO A 87 -23.83 11.49 -5.64
CA PRO A 87 -24.66 12.56 -5.12
C PRO A 87 -24.91 12.27 -3.64
N GLU A 88 -24.75 13.31 -2.82
CA GLU A 88 -25.05 13.31 -1.39
C GLU A 88 -26.43 12.66 -1.21
N ARG A 89 -26.47 11.48 -0.57
CA ARG A 89 -27.75 10.84 -0.26
C ARG A 89 -28.45 11.78 0.73
N ALA A 90 -29.37 12.58 0.20
CA ALA A 90 -30.33 13.32 1.00
C ALA A 90 -31.00 12.32 1.93
N HIS A 91 -30.65 12.39 3.21
CA HIS A 91 -31.38 11.75 4.28
C HIS A 91 -32.75 12.42 4.31
N ASN A 92 -33.80 11.68 3.95
CA ASN A 92 -35.19 12.07 4.12
C ASN A 92 -35.95 10.90 4.75
#